data_AF-A0AAD8NFW4-F1
#
_entry.id   AF-A0AAD8NFW4-F1
#
_cell.length_a   1.000
_cell.length_b   1.000
_cell.length_c   1.000
_cell.angle_alpha   90.00
_cell.angle_beta   90.00
_cell.angle_gamma   90.00
#
_symmetry.space_group_name_H-M   'P 1'
#
loop_
_entity.id
_entity.type
_entity.pdbx_description
1 polymer ?
#
loop_
_entity_poly.entity_id
_entity_poly.type
_entity_poly.pdbx_seq_one_letter_code
_entity_poly.pdbx_strand_id
1 'polypeptide(L)'
;MEQWEEWSTSGGEMVGSFPCVCKISITGCPKLNLVAIELIPSLRGLHVEGCSFAVLRSMAVLSSSIDTLTIDNIKGLTKLHGEVLEHLKAVEDLRISHCASLQSIEEKDVNMAISMKSLAYVKINDCTSLESYSCPNNIAILTIECCPSITSSSFPTMDDLPSTLNDLTISKCDNMEVSWPLNSFLLSLKYLSIDGIPKLRLFPEGCLVNLIELTIENCDNIESIPDNGYGFLPRLCKIKCIPLLSPRRRCDRRIGKYWPIISQIPDHGVY
;
A
#
# COMPACT_ATOMS: atom_id res chain seq x y z
N MET A 1 -8.65 -27.54 -6.83
CA MET A 1 -7.45 -28.36 -6.53
C MET A 1 -7.21 -28.43 -5.02
N GLU A 2 -8.26 -28.55 -4.20
CA GLU A 2 -8.14 -28.36 -2.74
C GLU A 2 -7.33 -29.44 -2.02
N GLN A 3 -7.14 -30.59 -2.68
CA GLN A 3 -6.41 -31.75 -2.17
C GLN A 3 -4.99 -31.86 -2.71
N TRP A 4 -4.53 -30.90 -3.53
CA TRP A 4 -3.15 -30.90 -4.04
C TRP A 4 -2.16 -30.56 -2.95
N GLU A 5 -1.18 -31.44 -2.74
CA GLU A 5 -0.14 -31.29 -1.72
C GLU A 5 1.21 -30.87 -2.33
N GLU A 6 1.48 -31.33 -3.55
CA GLU A 6 2.72 -31.09 -4.29
C GLU A 6 2.44 -30.71 -5.74
N TRP A 7 3.20 -29.74 -6.26
CA TRP A 7 3.33 -29.48 -7.69
C TRP A 7 4.78 -29.74 -8.11
N SER A 8 4.99 -30.82 -8.85
CA SER A 8 6.29 -31.18 -9.41
C SER A 8 6.18 -31.57 -10.89
N THR A 9 7.28 -31.39 -11.62
CA THR A 9 7.41 -31.87 -13.00
C THR A 9 8.05 -33.26 -12.99
N SER A 10 7.29 -34.30 -13.38
CA SER A 10 7.82 -35.66 -13.52
C SER A 10 8.46 -35.84 -14.90
N GLY A 11 9.78 -35.72 -15.00
CA GLY A 11 10.47 -36.06 -16.26
C GLY A 11 11.96 -35.80 -16.20
N GLY A 12 12.77 -36.86 -16.18
CA GLY A 12 14.24 -36.83 -16.14
C GLY A 12 14.92 -36.43 -17.44
N GLU A 13 14.37 -35.49 -18.21
CA GLU A 13 15.04 -34.95 -19.39
C GLU A 13 14.97 -33.42 -19.44
N MET A 14 16.14 -32.86 -19.69
CA MET A 14 16.56 -31.47 -19.56
C MET A 14 15.90 -30.58 -20.63
N VAL A 15 14.60 -30.31 -20.51
CA VAL A 15 13.88 -29.36 -21.36
C VAL A 15 13.06 -28.44 -20.48
N GLY A 16 13.58 -27.22 -20.27
CA GLY A 16 13.00 -26.18 -19.43
C GLY A 16 11.48 -26.12 -19.56
N SER A 17 10.79 -26.49 -18.49
CA SER A 17 9.33 -26.47 -18.45
C SER A 17 8.84 -25.02 -18.45
N PHE A 18 8.03 -24.65 -19.46
CA PHE A 18 7.36 -23.35 -19.61
C PHE A 18 8.22 -22.13 -20.03
N PRO A 19 8.96 -22.18 -21.15
CA PRO A 19 9.83 -21.07 -21.57
C PRO A 19 9.07 -19.78 -21.95
N CYS A 20 7.77 -19.89 -22.26
CA CYS A 20 6.93 -18.76 -22.69
C CYS A 20 5.86 -18.37 -21.68
N VAL A 21 5.80 -18.99 -20.50
CA VAL A 21 4.78 -18.65 -19.50
C VAL A 21 5.16 -17.34 -18.83
N CYS A 22 4.33 -16.32 -19.04
CA CYS A 22 4.56 -14.99 -18.49
C CYS A 22 3.69 -14.66 -17.28
N LYS A 23 2.61 -15.42 -17.04
CA LYS A 23 1.70 -15.20 -15.91
C LYS A 23 1.29 -16.53 -15.30
N ILE A 24 1.35 -16.64 -13.98
CA ILE A 24 0.87 -17.80 -13.22
C ILE A 24 -0.08 -17.32 -12.13
N SER A 25 -1.18 -18.06 -11.96
CA SER A 25 -2.15 -17.84 -10.90
C SER A 25 -2.40 -19.16 -10.15
N ILE A 26 -2.16 -19.16 -8.84
CA ILE A 26 -2.43 -20.30 -7.96
C ILE A 26 -3.50 -19.87 -6.97
N THR A 27 -4.70 -20.43 -7.09
CA THR A 27 -5.89 -19.98 -6.35
C THR A 27 -6.57 -21.14 -5.64
N GLY A 28 -6.83 -21.02 -4.35
CA GLY A 28 -7.61 -21.99 -3.59
C GLY A 28 -6.92 -23.34 -3.44
N CYS A 29 -5.61 -23.35 -3.21
CA CYS A 29 -4.81 -24.55 -2.96
C CYS A 29 -4.29 -24.56 -1.51
N PRO A 30 -5.13 -24.86 -0.51
CA PRO A 30 -4.77 -24.73 0.92
C PRO A 30 -3.84 -25.85 1.42
N LYS A 31 -3.79 -27.00 0.74
CA LYS A 31 -2.90 -28.12 1.09
C LYS A 31 -1.56 -28.08 0.36
N LEU A 32 -1.44 -27.25 -0.67
CA LEU A 32 -0.23 -27.16 -1.46
C LEU A 32 0.85 -26.51 -0.60
N ASN A 33 1.93 -27.24 -0.35
CA ASN A 33 3.05 -26.77 0.46
C ASN A 33 4.40 -26.97 -0.23
N LEU A 34 4.45 -27.80 -1.28
CA LEU A 34 5.66 -28.08 -2.04
C LEU A 34 5.44 -27.71 -3.51
N VAL A 35 6.26 -26.80 -4.01
CA VAL A 35 6.41 -26.53 -5.45
C VAL A 35 7.85 -26.87 -5.82
N ALA A 36 8.02 -27.93 -6.59
CA ALA A 36 9.29 -28.47 -7.04
C ALA A 36 9.28 -28.56 -8.57
N ILE A 37 9.15 -27.39 -9.21
CA ILE A 37 9.20 -27.22 -10.66
C ILE A 37 10.46 -26.46 -11.06
N GLU A 38 10.83 -26.56 -12.33
CA GLU A 38 11.97 -25.84 -12.89
C GLU A 38 11.76 -24.33 -12.97
N LEU A 39 12.83 -23.59 -13.24
CA LEU A 39 12.80 -22.14 -13.42
C LEU A 39 11.89 -21.74 -14.59
N ILE A 40 11.16 -20.64 -14.42
CA ILE A 40 10.23 -20.07 -15.39
C ILE A 40 10.73 -18.68 -15.76
N PRO A 41 11.78 -18.56 -16.59
CA PRO A 41 12.54 -17.31 -16.76
C PRO A 41 11.71 -16.15 -17.34
N SER A 42 10.62 -16.47 -18.05
CA SER A 42 9.71 -15.50 -18.67
C SER A 42 8.58 -15.03 -17.75
N LEU A 43 8.48 -15.59 -16.53
CA LEU A 43 7.39 -15.26 -15.60
C LEU A 43 7.53 -13.82 -15.11
N ARG A 44 6.51 -13.02 -15.42
CA ARG A 44 6.37 -11.60 -15.08
C ARG A 44 5.28 -11.35 -14.05
N GLY A 45 4.15 -12.04 -14.19
CA GLY A 45 3.02 -11.91 -13.28
C GLY A 45 2.83 -13.15 -12.42
N LEU A 46 2.79 -12.97 -11.09
CA LEU A 46 2.49 -14.03 -10.14
C LEU A 46 1.29 -13.63 -9.28
N HIS A 47 0.24 -14.44 -9.29
CA HIS A 47 -0.93 -14.32 -8.40
C HIS A 47 -1.01 -15.55 -7.50
N VAL A 48 -1.04 -15.35 -6.19
CA VAL A 48 -1.20 -16.44 -5.21
C VAL A 48 -2.34 -16.09 -4.27
N GLU A 49 -3.36 -16.93 -4.22
CA GLU A 49 -4.59 -16.70 -3.46
C GLU A 49 -5.02 -17.93 -2.67
N GLY A 50 -5.28 -17.77 -1.37
CA GLY A 50 -5.83 -18.85 -0.54
C GLY A 50 -4.87 -20.04 -0.36
N CYS A 51 -3.57 -19.80 -0.49
CA CYS A 51 -2.49 -20.79 -0.35
C CYS A 51 -1.66 -20.55 0.93
N SER A 52 -0.72 -21.45 1.22
CA SER A 52 0.25 -21.24 2.28
C SER A 52 1.40 -20.33 1.86
N PHE A 53 2.05 -19.70 2.83
CA PHE A 53 3.25 -18.89 2.58
C PHE A 53 4.40 -19.68 1.92
N ALA A 54 4.45 -21.01 2.11
CA ALA A 54 5.44 -21.87 1.47
C ALA A 54 5.32 -21.83 -0.07
N VAL A 55 4.10 -21.81 -0.61
CA VAL A 55 3.85 -21.70 -2.05
C VAL A 55 4.37 -20.39 -2.59
N LEU A 56 4.06 -19.27 -1.92
CA LEU A 56 4.54 -17.95 -2.33
C LEU A 56 6.08 -17.91 -2.38
N ARG A 57 6.74 -18.45 -1.34
CA ARG A 57 8.21 -18.51 -1.28
C ARG A 57 8.78 -19.37 -2.42
N SER A 58 8.22 -20.55 -2.65
CA SER A 58 8.69 -21.42 -3.72
C SER A 58 8.47 -20.82 -5.12
N MET A 59 7.37 -20.09 -5.34
CA MET A 59 7.10 -19.46 -6.63
C MET A 59 7.97 -18.23 -6.89
N ALA A 60 8.27 -17.44 -5.84
CA ALA A 60 9.09 -16.24 -5.96
C ALA A 60 10.52 -16.54 -6.45
N VAL A 61 11.05 -17.73 -6.16
CA VAL A 61 12.41 -18.13 -6.59
C VAL A 61 12.47 -18.67 -8.02
N LEU A 62 11.32 -18.94 -8.66
CA LEU A 62 11.28 -19.54 -10.01
C LEU A 62 11.60 -18.53 -11.11
N SER A 63 11.54 -17.23 -10.82
CA SER A 63 11.81 -16.17 -11.78
C SER A 63 12.32 -14.92 -11.09
N SER A 64 13.39 -14.34 -11.65
CA SER A 64 13.87 -13.00 -11.28
C SER A 64 13.22 -11.88 -12.10
N SER A 65 12.35 -12.22 -13.06
CA SER A 65 11.70 -11.29 -14.00
C SER A 65 10.30 -10.86 -13.55
N ILE A 66 9.87 -11.23 -12.33
CA ILE A 66 8.54 -10.93 -11.82
C ILE A 66 8.40 -9.41 -11.64
N ASP A 67 7.55 -8.78 -12.42
CA ASP A 67 7.23 -7.34 -12.37
C ASP A 67 5.91 -7.07 -11.62
N THR A 68 4.99 -8.05 -11.61
CA THR A 68 3.67 -7.93 -10.99
C THR A 68 3.45 -9.07 -10.00
N LEU A 69 3.26 -8.75 -8.73
CA LEU A 69 2.99 -9.72 -7.67
C LEU A 69 1.67 -9.41 -6.96
N THR A 70 0.74 -10.36 -6.99
CA THR A 70 -0.52 -10.30 -6.25
C THR A 70 -0.59 -11.42 -5.23
N ILE A 71 -0.83 -11.06 -3.97
CA ILE A 71 -0.90 -11.93 -2.81
C ILE A 71 -2.28 -11.72 -2.19
N ASP A 72 -3.07 -12.78 -2.07
CA ASP A 72 -4.41 -12.70 -1.49
C ASP A 72 -4.64 -13.84 -0.49
N ASN A 73 -5.11 -13.53 0.72
CA ASN A 73 -5.53 -14.51 1.72
C ASN A 73 -4.49 -15.64 1.95
N ILE A 74 -3.21 -15.28 2.03
CA ILE A 74 -2.13 -16.24 2.27
C ILE A 74 -2.04 -16.61 3.74
N LYS A 75 -2.17 -17.92 4.00
CA LYS A 75 -2.09 -18.49 5.36
C LYS A 75 -0.64 -18.52 5.85
N GLY A 76 -0.43 -18.05 7.07
CA GLY A 76 0.89 -18.04 7.71
C GLY A 76 1.84 -16.93 7.21
N LEU A 77 1.38 -16.03 6.33
CA LEU A 77 2.13 -14.83 5.98
C LEU A 77 2.07 -13.86 7.16
N THR A 78 3.10 -13.87 8.01
CA THR A 78 3.21 -12.95 9.16
C THR A 78 4.11 -11.77 8.86
N LYS A 79 5.16 -11.95 8.07
CA LYS A 79 6.10 -10.90 7.67
C LYS A 79 6.55 -11.11 6.24
N LEU A 80 6.54 -10.05 5.44
CA LEU A 80 7.17 -10.05 4.12
C LEU A 80 8.55 -9.36 4.25
N HIS A 81 9.61 -10.18 4.33
CA HIS A 81 10.98 -9.70 4.58
C HIS A 81 12.04 -10.63 3.96
N GLY A 82 13.29 -10.16 3.91
CA GLY A 82 14.51 -10.95 3.68
C GLY A 82 14.45 -11.82 2.41
N GLU A 83 14.44 -13.13 2.61
CA GLU A 83 14.60 -14.17 1.57
C GLU A 83 13.63 -14.03 0.39
N VAL A 84 12.35 -13.72 0.64
CA VAL A 84 11.36 -13.59 -0.45
C VAL A 84 11.60 -12.30 -1.23
N LEU A 85 11.89 -11.20 -0.53
CA LEU A 85 12.10 -9.90 -1.16
C LEU A 85 13.35 -9.88 -2.06
N GLU A 86 14.42 -10.61 -1.67
CA GLU A 86 15.65 -10.71 -2.47
C GLU A 86 15.45 -11.21 -3.91
N HIS A 87 14.38 -11.98 -4.14
CA HIS A 87 14.00 -12.52 -5.45
C HIS A 87 13.00 -11.64 -6.20
N LEU A 88 12.43 -10.63 -5.53
CA LEU A 88 11.40 -9.73 -6.06
C LEU A 88 11.97 -8.36 -6.49
N LYS A 89 13.25 -8.31 -6.86
CA LYS A 89 13.95 -7.07 -7.25
C LYS A 89 13.34 -6.36 -8.47
N ALA A 90 12.72 -7.13 -9.37
CA ALA A 90 12.08 -6.62 -10.57
C ALA A 90 10.63 -6.19 -10.34
N VAL A 91 10.04 -6.43 -9.15
CA VAL A 91 8.63 -6.12 -8.91
C VAL A 91 8.42 -4.61 -8.95
N GLU A 92 7.52 -4.20 -9.83
CA GLU A 92 7.06 -2.81 -10.01
C GLU A 92 5.67 -2.61 -9.39
N ASP A 93 4.82 -3.64 -9.42
CA ASP A 93 3.43 -3.63 -8.91
C ASP A 93 3.24 -4.74 -7.86
N LEU A 94 3.11 -4.35 -6.59
CA LEU A 94 2.85 -5.24 -5.46
C LEU A 94 1.45 -5.02 -4.90
N ARG A 95 0.65 -6.08 -4.89
CA ARG A 95 -0.71 -6.07 -4.33
C ARG A 95 -0.85 -7.14 -3.26
N ILE A 96 -1.27 -6.73 -2.07
CA ILE A 96 -1.50 -7.62 -0.93
C ILE A 96 -2.94 -7.41 -0.46
N SER A 97 -3.71 -8.47 -0.33
CA SER A 97 -5.11 -8.40 0.08
C SER A 97 -5.49 -9.51 1.06
N HIS A 98 -6.39 -9.22 2.01
CA HIS A 98 -6.99 -10.20 2.93
C HIS A 98 -5.98 -11.05 3.73
N CYS A 99 -4.75 -10.57 3.92
CA CYS A 99 -3.72 -11.27 4.70
C CYS A 99 -3.83 -10.86 6.18
N ALA A 100 -4.78 -11.47 6.90
CA ALA A 100 -5.10 -11.10 8.28
C ALA A 100 -3.97 -11.32 9.29
N SER A 101 -2.98 -12.18 9.01
CA SER A 101 -1.83 -12.43 9.91
C SER A 101 -0.61 -11.56 9.61
N LEU A 102 -0.63 -10.79 8.51
CA LEU A 102 0.52 -9.98 8.09
C LEU A 102 0.70 -8.81 9.06
N GLN A 103 1.82 -8.80 9.77
CA GLN A 103 2.19 -7.81 10.77
C GLN A 103 3.13 -6.75 10.22
N SER A 104 4.10 -7.14 9.41
CA SER A 104 5.08 -6.19 8.89
C SER A 104 5.52 -6.49 7.47
N ILE A 105 5.79 -5.41 6.74
CA ILE A 105 6.46 -5.43 5.44
C ILE A 105 7.71 -4.55 5.61
N GLU A 106 8.87 -5.19 5.77
CA GLU A 106 10.11 -4.51 6.18
C GLU A 106 11.30 -5.03 5.37
N GLU A 107 12.13 -4.11 4.89
CA GLU A 107 13.45 -4.42 4.36
C GLU A 107 14.50 -4.22 5.47
N LYS A 108 15.20 -5.29 5.86
CA LYS A 108 16.09 -5.29 7.05
C LYS A 108 17.41 -4.54 6.87
N ASP A 109 17.80 -4.17 5.66
CA ASP A 109 19.08 -3.49 5.39
C ASP A 109 18.87 -2.15 4.67
N VAL A 110 18.39 -1.17 5.42
CA VAL A 110 18.20 0.22 4.98
C VAL A 110 19.54 0.88 4.53
N ASN A 111 20.68 0.34 4.96
CA ASN A 111 22.03 0.81 4.55
C ASN A 111 22.50 0.29 3.19
N MET A 112 21.80 -0.67 2.58
CA MET A 112 22.04 -1.10 1.22
C MET A 112 20.69 -1.35 0.56
N ALA A 113 20.09 -0.27 0.03
CA ALA A 113 18.90 -0.30 -0.82
C ALA A 113 19.10 -1.22 -2.04
N ILE A 114 18.94 -2.54 -1.86
CA ILE A 114 19.22 -3.56 -2.88
C ILE A 114 17.93 -4.31 -3.26
N SER A 115 16.94 -4.40 -2.38
CA SER A 115 15.70 -5.12 -2.65
C SER A 115 14.61 -4.19 -3.17
N MET A 116 13.86 -4.64 -4.19
CA MET A 116 12.74 -3.91 -4.80
C MET A 116 13.02 -2.48 -5.31
N LYS A 117 14.17 -2.24 -5.96
CA LYS A 117 14.50 -0.92 -6.56
C LYS A 117 13.48 -0.40 -7.58
N SER A 118 12.74 -1.30 -8.20
CA SER A 118 11.81 -1.02 -9.29
C SER A 118 10.38 -0.79 -8.81
N LEU A 119 10.12 -0.95 -7.51
CA LEU A 119 8.77 -0.89 -6.95
C LEU A 119 8.18 0.51 -7.12
N ALA A 120 7.12 0.60 -7.91
CA ALA A 120 6.47 1.85 -8.28
C ALA A 120 5.05 1.94 -7.72
N TYR A 121 4.36 0.82 -7.60
CA TYR A 121 2.97 0.73 -7.13
C TYR A 121 2.83 -0.30 -6.01
N VAL A 122 2.24 0.12 -4.90
CA VAL A 122 1.91 -0.76 -3.78
C VAL A 122 0.46 -0.56 -3.37
N LYS A 123 -0.30 -1.66 -3.36
CA LYS A 123 -1.65 -1.71 -2.80
C LYS A 123 -1.75 -2.74 -1.70
N ILE A 124 -2.18 -2.32 -0.53
CA ILE A 124 -2.46 -3.18 0.62
C ILE A 124 -3.91 -2.98 1.02
N ASN A 125 -4.69 -4.07 1.06
CA ASN A 125 -6.11 -4.02 1.37
C ASN A 125 -6.52 -5.10 2.37
N ASP A 126 -7.31 -4.75 3.37
CA ASP A 126 -7.89 -5.69 4.34
C ASP A 126 -6.84 -6.59 5.04
N CYS A 127 -5.68 -5.99 5.38
CA CYS A 127 -4.65 -6.62 6.20
C CYS A 127 -4.82 -6.15 7.65
N THR A 128 -5.63 -6.87 8.41
CA THR A 128 -6.11 -6.42 9.74
C THR A 128 -5.04 -6.31 10.81
N SER A 129 -3.96 -7.10 10.72
CA SER A 129 -2.86 -7.10 11.70
C SER A 129 -1.63 -6.30 11.26
N LEU A 130 -1.70 -5.56 10.13
CA LEU A 130 -0.55 -4.83 9.63
C LEU A 130 -0.19 -3.67 10.55
N GLU A 131 0.99 -3.73 11.16
CA GLU A 131 1.52 -2.77 12.13
C GLU A 131 2.66 -1.92 11.56
N SER A 132 3.40 -2.37 10.53
CA SER A 132 4.50 -1.60 9.94
C SER A 132 4.67 -1.79 8.43
N TYR A 133 5.06 -0.71 7.74
CA TYR A 133 5.35 -0.68 6.31
C TYR A 133 6.61 0.16 6.02
N SER A 134 7.74 -0.53 5.81
CA SER A 134 9.07 0.08 5.63
C SER A 134 9.73 -0.42 4.34
N CYS A 135 9.11 -0.12 3.19
CA CYS A 135 9.61 -0.44 1.85
C CYS A 135 10.19 0.79 1.11
N PRO A 136 11.05 0.60 0.09
CA PRO A 136 12.00 1.62 -0.38
C PRO A 136 11.40 2.86 -1.06
N ASN A 137 12.23 3.91 -1.14
CA ASN A 137 11.92 5.29 -1.54
C ASN A 137 11.56 5.55 -3.03
N ASN A 138 11.40 4.50 -3.84
CA ASN A 138 11.11 4.62 -5.28
C ASN A 138 9.62 4.43 -5.65
N ILE A 139 8.77 4.25 -4.65
CA ILE A 139 7.33 4.06 -4.86
C ILE A 139 6.72 5.38 -5.33
N ALA A 140 5.99 5.34 -6.44
CA ALA A 140 5.23 6.46 -6.95
C ALA A 140 3.81 6.50 -6.37
N ILE A 141 3.20 5.33 -6.13
CA ILE A 141 1.81 5.19 -5.70
C ILE A 141 1.70 4.20 -4.54
N LEU A 142 1.13 4.66 -3.42
CA LEU A 142 0.85 3.82 -2.25
C LEU A 142 -0.63 3.90 -1.89
N THR A 143 -1.27 2.74 -1.81
CA THR A 143 -2.68 2.60 -1.43
C THR A 143 -2.80 1.64 -0.25
N ILE A 144 -3.36 2.10 0.87
CA ILE A 144 -3.61 1.30 2.08
C ILE A 144 -5.10 1.43 2.44
N GLU A 145 -5.82 0.31 2.43
CA GLU A 145 -7.28 0.28 2.60
C GLU A 145 -7.67 -0.77 3.64
N CYS A 146 -8.59 -0.45 4.55
CA CYS A 146 -9.12 -1.40 5.54
C CYS A 146 -8.04 -2.08 6.41
N CYS A 147 -6.98 -1.37 6.76
CA CYS A 147 -5.91 -1.85 7.64
C CYS A 147 -6.02 -1.18 9.03
N PRO A 148 -6.85 -1.68 9.96
CA PRO A 148 -7.11 -1.01 11.22
C PRO A 148 -5.90 -0.94 12.18
N SER A 149 -4.90 -1.82 12.07
CA SER A 149 -3.76 -1.86 13.00
C SER A 149 -2.58 -0.95 12.63
N ILE A 150 -2.60 -0.34 11.43
CA ILE A 150 -1.51 0.52 10.98
C ILE A 150 -1.55 1.88 11.71
N THR A 151 -0.37 2.46 11.95
CA THR A 151 -0.17 3.72 12.68
C THR A 151 0.76 4.66 11.91
N SER A 152 0.88 5.95 12.26
CA SER A 152 1.82 6.85 11.57
C SER A 152 3.28 6.44 11.68
N SER A 153 3.69 5.86 12.81
CA SER A 153 5.05 5.33 13.03
C SER A 153 5.38 4.14 12.12
N SER A 154 4.38 3.62 11.41
CA SER A 154 4.54 2.52 10.46
C SER A 154 5.22 2.95 9.18
N PHE A 155 5.30 4.25 8.86
CA PHE A 155 5.95 4.77 7.65
C PHE A 155 7.43 5.11 7.92
N PRO A 156 8.32 4.96 6.92
CA PRO A 156 9.74 5.24 7.09
C PRO A 156 10.01 6.72 7.37
N THR A 157 10.73 7.01 8.46
CA THR A 157 11.43 8.28 8.68
C THR A 157 12.75 8.23 7.91
N MET A 158 12.81 8.86 6.75
CA MET A 158 14.01 8.91 5.91
C MET A 158 14.45 10.37 5.75
N ASP A 159 15.50 10.74 6.49
CA ASP A 159 16.07 12.09 6.50
C ASP A 159 16.99 12.36 5.28
N ASP A 160 17.39 11.32 4.53
CA ASP A 160 18.50 11.43 3.55
C ASP A 160 18.16 11.17 2.07
N LEU A 161 16.95 10.70 1.72
CA LEU A 161 16.61 10.42 0.31
C LEU A 161 15.28 11.09 -0.11
N PRO A 162 15.23 11.80 -1.26
CA PRO A 162 13.98 12.35 -1.75
C PRO A 162 13.02 11.22 -2.09
N SER A 163 11.84 11.25 -1.50
CA SER A 163 10.76 10.34 -1.88
C SER A 163 10.31 10.64 -3.31
N THR A 164 9.94 9.60 -4.04
CA THR A 164 9.32 9.69 -5.38
C THR A 164 7.81 9.56 -5.33
N LEU A 165 7.22 9.49 -4.13
CA LEU A 165 5.79 9.27 -3.97
C LEU A 165 5.01 10.48 -4.49
N ASN A 166 4.17 10.22 -5.49
CA ASN A 166 3.25 11.21 -6.05
C ASN A 166 1.83 11.01 -5.51
N ASP A 167 1.43 9.77 -5.24
CA ASP A 167 0.04 9.42 -4.98
C ASP A 167 -0.07 8.58 -3.69
N LEU A 168 -0.85 9.08 -2.73
CA LEU A 168 -1.13 8.40 -1.47
C LEU A 168 -2.63 8.27 -1.27
N THR A 169 -3.10 7.04 -1.09
CA THR A 169 -4.48 6.75 -0.71
C THR A 169 -4.49 5.96 0.58
N ILE A 170 -5.20 6.46 1.59
CA ILE A 170 -5.39 5.80 2.88
C ILE A 170 -6.89 5.76 3.17
N SER A 171 -7.47 4.58 3.36
CA SER A 171 -8.88 4.46 3.74
C SER A 171 -9.14 3.46 4.85
N LYS A 172 -10.12 3.77 5.73
CA LYS A 172 -10.64 2.87 6.77
C LYS A 172 -9.55 2.23 7.65
N CYS A 173 -8.58 3.04 8.07
CA CYS A 173 -7.49 2.65 8.97
C CYS A 173 -7.70 3.29 10.35
N ASP A 174 -8.44 2.61 11.23
CA ASP A 174 -8.99 3.20 12.46
C ASP A 174 -7.94 3.61 13.51
N ASN A 175 -6.82 2.88 13.61
CA ASN A 175 -5.75 3.23 14.54
C ASN A 175 -4.71 4.20 13.98
N MET A 176 -4.87 4.64 12.73
CA MET A 176 -3.97 5.59 12.09
C MET A 176 -4.10 6.96 12.79
N GLU A 177 -3.29 7.18 13.82
CA GLU A 177 -2.96 8.53 14.28
C GLU A 177 -2.05 9.12 13.23
N VAL A 178 -2.51 10.18 12.56
CA VAL A 178 -1.76 10.78 11.47
C VAL A 178 -0.85 11.85 12.06
N SER A 179 0.14 11.42 12.86
CA SER A 179 1.30 12.26 13.15
C SER A 179 2.30 12.02 12.04
N TRP A 180 2.09 12.68 10.89
CA TRP A 180 3.14 12.71 9.87
C TRP A 180 4.36 13.37 10.52
N PRO A 181 5.45 12.65 10.78
CA PRO A 181 6.70 13.35 11.10
C PRO A 181 7.07 14.18 9.85
N LEU A 182 7.92 15.20 10.02
CA LEU A 182 8.45 16.01 8.93
C LEU A 182 9.27 15.11 7.99
N ASN A 183 8.58 14.32 7.16
CA ASN A 183 9.16 13.32 6.32
C ASN A 183 9.25 13.89 4.91
N SER A 184 10.40 13.71 4.28
CA SER A 184 10.66 13.94 2.86
C SER A 184 9.60 13.29 1.93
N PHE A 185 8.88 12.29 2.42
CA PHE A 185 7.76 11.61 1.77
C PHE A 185 6.63 12.52 1.29
N LEU A 186 6.25 13.52 2.08
CA LEU A 186 5.13 14.40 1.74
C LEU A 186 5.51 15.50 0.75
N LEU A 187 6.81 15.82 0.63
CA LEU A 187 7.29 16.91 -0.21
C LEU A 187 7.08 16.63 -1.70
N SER A 188 7.10 15.39 -2.14
CA SER A 188 6.88 14.99 -3.54
C SER A 188 5.42 14.74 -3.89
N LEU A 189 4.54 14.71 -2.88
CA LEU A 189 3.17 14.28 -3.02
C LEU A 189 2.34 15.25 -3.86
N LYS A 190 1.64 14.72 -4.86
CA LYS A 190 0.74 15.46 -5.77
C LYS A 190 -0.72 15.13 -5.52
N TYR A 191 -1.03 13.90 -5.14
CA TYR A 191 -2.39 13.43 -4.93
C TYR A 191 -2.49 12.75 -3.56
N LEU A 192 -3.37 13.27 -2.70
CA LEU A 192 -3.64 12.71 -1.38
C LEU A 192 -5.14 12.42 -1.26
N SER A 193 -5.48 11.16 -1.02
CA SER A 193 -6.83 10.71 -0.72
C SER A 193 -6.87 10.08 0.66
N ILE A 194 -7.72 10.60 1.54
CA ILE A 194 -7.95 10.05 2.87
C ILE A 194 -9.45 9.84 3.07
N ASP A 195 -9.85 8.61 3.42
CA ASP A 195 -11.26 8.26 3.63
C ASP A 195 -11.47 7.50 4.96
N GLY A 196 -12.37 7.96 5.80
CA GLY A 196 -12.82 7.19 6.97
C GLY A 196 -11.73 6.98 8.01
N ILE A 197 -10.90 7.99 8.27
CA ILE A 197 -9.86 7.95 9.31
C ILE A 197 -10.34 8.72 10.54
N PRO A 198 -10.76 8.03 11.62
CA PRO A 198 -11.39 8.67 12.77
C PRO A 198 -10.39 9.43 13.65
N LYS A 199 -9.12 9.02 13.68
CA LYS A 199 -8.09 9.66 14.51
C LYS A 199 -7.33 10.81 13.81
N LEU A 200 -7.66 11.10 12.54
CA LEU A 200 -7.05 12.22 11.81
C LEU A 200 -7.51 13.55 12.41
N ARG A 201 -6.56 14.33 12.94
CA ARG A 201 -6.81 15.67 13.50
C ARG A 201 -6.09 16.78 12.75
N LEU A 202 -4.79 16.62 12.53
CA LEU A 202 -3.91 17.66 11.99
C LEU A 202 -3.05 17.09 10.87
N PHE A 203 -2.63 17.98 9.97
CA PHE A 203 -1.56 17.73 9.01
C PHE A 203 -0.33 18.56 9.43
N PRO A 204 0.89 18.10 9.11
CA PRO A 204 2.10 18.87 9.36
C PRO A 204 2.08 20.12 8.47
N GLU A 205 2.38 21.26 9.08
CA GLU A 205 2.55 22.52 8.35
C GLU A 205 3.75 22.40 7.39
N GLY A 206 3.64 23.01 6.19
CA GLY A 206 4.78 23.12 5.28
C GLY A 206 5.21 21.85 4.53
N CYS A 207 4.53 20.71 4.70
CA CYS A 207 4.98 19.44 4.11
C CYS A 207 4.33 19.10 2.76
N LEU A 208 3.17 19.68 2.44
CA LEU A 208 2.38 19.34 1.25
C LEU A 208 2.50 20.39 0.14
N VAL A 209 3.73 20.85 -0.09
CA VAL A 209 4.02 21.99 -0.98
C VAL A 209 3.71 21.75 -2.47
N ASN A 210 3.79 20.49 -2.91
CA ASN A 210 3.55 20.09 -4.30
C ASN A 210 2.16 19.50 -4.54
N LEU A 211 1.27 19.57 -3.54
CA LEU A 211 -0.04 18.92 -3.60
C LEU A 211 -0.94 19.59 -4.65
N ILE A 212 -1.40 18.80 -5.60
CA ILE A 212 -2.29 19.20 -6.68
C ILE A 212 -3.74 18.92 -6.27
N GLU A 213 -4.00 17.69 -5.80
CA GLU A 213 -5.33 17.24 -5.40
C GLU A 213 -5.33 16.68 -3.98
N LEU A 214 -6.26 17.19 -3.17
CA LEU A 214 -6.57 16.66 -1.84
C LEU A 214 -8.03 16.20 -1.80
N THR A 215 -8.24 14.94 -1.48
CA THR A 215 -9.57 14.37 -1.21
C THR A 215 -9.63 13.90 0.24
N ILE A 216 -10.60 14.42 1.01
CA ILE A 216 -10.86 13.97 2.39
C ILE A 216 -12.33 13.59 2.49
N GLU A 217 -12.61 12.31 2.79
CA GLU A 217 -13.94 11.78 2.98
C GLU A 217 -14.11 11.16 4.37
N ASN A 218 -15.30 11.26 4.97
CA ASN A 218 -15.68 10.54 6.21
C ASN A 218 -14.71 10.69 7.41
N CYS A 219 -13.95 11.78 7.50
CA CYS A 219 -13.04 12.09 8.61
C CYS A 219 -13.66 13.05 9.62
N ASP A 220 -14.04 12.53 10.79
CA ASP A 220 -14.88 13.24 11.77
C ASP A 220 -14.11 14.15 12.75
N ASN A 221 -12.79 14.02 12.87
CA ASN A 221 -12.01 14.74 13.90
C ASN A 221 -11.00 15.75 13.34
N ILE A 222 -11.07 16.05 12.05
CA ILE A 222 -10.14 16.99 11.41
C ILE A 222 -10.31 18.42 11.97
N GLU A 223 -9.20 19.03 12.38
CA GLU A 223 -9.15 20.39 12.96
C GLU A 223 -8.58 21.40 11.96
N SER A 224 -7.71 20.98 11.04
CA SER A 224 -7.16 21.82 9.97
C SER A 224 -6.98 21.03 8.66
N ILE A 225 -7.08 21.75 7.54
CA ILE A 225 -6.64 21.27 6.21
C ILE A 225 -5.20 21.74 6.03
N PRO A 226 -4.32 20.94 5.39
CA PRO A 226 -2.99 21.40 5.05
C PRO A 226 -3.05 22.54 4.03
N ASP A 227 -2.30 23.59 4.29
CA ASP A 227 -1.92 24.50 3.22
C ASP A 227 -0.79 23.89 2.38
N ASN A 228 -0.51 24.49 1.24
CA ASN A 228 0.61 24.16 0.37
C ASN A 228 1.97 24.65 0.93
N GLY A 229 2.07 24.84 2.25
CA GLY A 229 3.22 25.44 2.93
C GLY A 229 3.39 26.95 2.75
N TYR A 230 2.52 27.60 1.99
CA TYR A 230 2.53 29.05 1.77
C TYR A 230 1.21 29.73 2.20
N GLY A 231 0.38 29.07 3.00
CA GLY A 231 -0.92 29.59 3.41
C GLY A 231 -2.01 29.52 2.32
N PHE A 232 -1.79 28.78 1.23
CA PHE A 232 -2.80 28.56 0.18
C PHE A 232 -3.23 27.10 0.13
N LEU A 233 -4.48 26.84 -0.25
CA LEU A 233 -4.94 25.49 -0.48
C LEU A 233 -4.40 24.89 -1.79
N PRO A 234 -4.37 23.55 -1.91
CA PRO A 234 -4.08 22.85 -3.16
C PRO A 234 -4.97 23.33 -4.31
N ARG A 235 -4.49 23.18 -5.56
CA ARG A 235 -5.22 23.62 -6.77
C ARG A 235 -6.61 22.98 -6.88
N LEU A 236 -6.71 21.72 -6.47
CA LEU A 236 -7.96 20.98 -6.37
C LEU A 236 -8.07 20.45 -4.94
N CYS A 237 -9.08 20.89 -4.21
CA CYS A 237 -9.38 20.36 -2.89
C CYS A 237 -10.85 19.94 -2.87
N LYS A 238 -11.09 18.66 -2.62
CA LYS A 238 -12.42 18.05 -2.48
C LYS A 238 -12.55 17.56 -1.05
N ILE A 239 -13.53 18.07 -0.33
CA ILE A 239 -13.80 17.63 1.03
C ILE A 239 -15.25 17.22 1.11
N LYS A 240 -15.42 15.93 1.40
CA LYS A 240 -16.72 15.29 1.47
C LYS A 240 -16.93 14.75 2.88
N CYS A 241 -17.41 15.60 3.77
CA CYS A 241 -17.82 15.15 5.09
C CYS A 241 -19.22 14.54 5.01
N ILE A 242 -19.32 13.22 4.80
CA ILE A 242 -20.58 12.51 5.01
C ILE A 242 -20.55 11.93 6.43
N PRO A 243 -21.14 12.59 7.44
CA PRO A 243 -21.33 11.92 8.71
C PRO A 243 -22.41 10.85 8.53
N LEU A 244 -22.10 9.62 8.94
CA LEU A 244 -23.04 8.50 9.02
C LEU A 244 -24.29 8.80 9.90
N LEU A 245 -24.34 9.94 10.60
CA LEU A 245 -25.40 10.27 11.57
C LEU A 245 -25.98 11.71 11.52
N SER A 246 -25.51 12.65 10.68
CA SER A 246 -26.22 13.97 10.52
C SER A 246 -25.71 14.82 9.31
N PRO A 247 -26.28 14.64 8.11
CA PRO A 247 -25.60 14.91 6.83
C PRO A 247 -25.46 16.39 6.40
N ARG A 248 -25.85 17.37 7.23
CA ARG A 248 -25.95 18.77 6.76
C ARG A 248 -25.43 19.86 7.69
N ARG A 249 -24.97 19.54 8.91
CA ARG A 249 -24.65 20.59 9.89
C ARG A 249 -23.17 20.93 10.02
N ARG A 250 -22.23 20.04 9.65
CA ARG A 250 -20.80 20.26 9.92
C ARG A 250 -20.05 21.08 8.86
N CYS A 251 -20.47 20.99 7.59
CA CYS A 251 -19.98 21.83 6.49
C CYS A 251 -20.94 23.00 6.15
N ASP A 252 -21.92 23.25 7.03
CA ASP A 252 -22.88 24.33 6.83
C ASP A 252 -22.22 25.71 6.98
N ARG A 253 -22.51 26.63 6.07
CA ARG A 253 -21.93 27.99 6.07
C ARG A 253 -22.17 28.81 7.33
N ARG A 254 -23.23 28.50 8.08
CA ARG A 254 -23.69 29.29 9.23
C ARG A 254 -23.34 28.63 10.55
N ILE A 255 -23.35 27.30 10.62
CA ILE A 255 -23.19 26.55 11.88
C ILE A 255 -22.16 25.41 11.81
N GLY A 256 -21.53 25.23 10.65
CA GLY A 256 -20.59 24.16 10.39
C GLY A 256 -19.26 24.35 11.08
N LYS A 257 -18.91 23.42 11.96
CA LYS A 257 -17.59 23.33 12.59
C LYS A 257 -16.45 23.36 11.55
N TYR A 258 -16.66 22.78 10.37
CA TYR A 258 -15.66 22.76 9.30
C TYR A 258 -15.77 23.92 8.33
N TRP A 259 -16.81 24.76 8.40
CA TRP A 259 -16.95 25.88 7.47
C TRP A 259 -15.73 26.82 7.42
N PRO A 260 -15.11 27.22 8.55
CA PRO A 260 -13.90 28.05 8.51
C PRO A 260 -12.73 27.40 7.74
N ILE A 261 -12.73 26.07 7.69
CA ILE A 261 -11.72 25.25 7.07
C ILE A 261 -12.03 25.08 5.57
N ILE A 262 -13.28 24.75 5.22
CA ILE A 262 -13.70 24.58 3.81
C ILE A 262 -14.01 25.88 3.07
N SER A 263 -14.27 26.99 3.75
CA SER A 263 -14.59 28.29 3.11
C SER A 263 -13.43 28.87 2.31
N GLN A 264 -12.22 28.35 2.55
CA GLN A 264 -11.02 28.72 1.83
C GLN A 264 -10.89 27.96 0.49
N ILE A 265 -11.66 26.87 0.29
CA ILE A 265 -11.68 26.06 -0.92
C ILE A 265 -12.48 26.81 -2.00
N PRO A 266 -11.89 27.13 -3.17
CA PRO A 266 -12.65 27.68 -4.30
C PRO A 266 -13.81 26.74 -4.66
N ASP A 267 -15.00 27.28 -4.93
CA ASP A 267 -16.36 26.70 -5.08
C ASP A 267 -16.56 25.42 -5.97
N HIS A 268 -15.54 24.59 -6.19
CA HIS A 268 -15.57 23.44 -7.10
C HIS A 268 -15.54 22.06 -6.41
N GLY A 269 -15.52 21.96 -5.07
CA GLY A 269 -15.22 20.69 -4.39
C GLY A 269 -15.94 20.37 -3.07
N VAL A 270 -16.92 21.17 -2.63
CA VAL A 270 -17.70 20.86 -1.43
C VAL A 270 -19.00 20.18 -1.85
N TYR A 271 -19.09 18.86 -1.69
CA TYR A 271 -20.28 18.05 -1.99
C TYR A 271 -20.70 17.20 -0.79
#